data_AF-A0A7X6PY15-F1
#
_entry.id   AF-A0A7X6PY15-F1
#
_cell.length_a   1.000
_cell.length_b   1.000
_cell.length_c   1.000
_cell.angle_alpha   90.00
_cell.angle_beta   90.00
_cell.angle_gamma   90.00
#
_symmetry.space_group_name_H-M   'P 1'
#
loop_
_entity.id
_entity.type
_entity.pdbx_description
1 polymer ?
#
loop_
_entity_poly.entity_id
_entity_poly.type
_entity_poly.pdbx_seq_one_letter_code
_entity_poly.pdbx_strand_id
1 'polypeptide(L)' 'MYVDVICSWCNKVLRTKSMGRSRGRKTGVATHTICSSCKQEVIREYKKSLKQTRPGQRQGL' A
#
# COMPACT_ATOMS: atom_id res chain seq x y z
N MET A 1 -19.04 3.87 -15.17
CA MET A 1 -18.26 4.13 -13.94
C MET A 1 -16.91 3.43 -14.09
N TYR A 2 -15.82 4.04 -13.68
CA TYR A 2 -14.52 3.37 -13.62
C TYR A 2 -14.02 3.36 -12.18
N VAL A 3 -13.36 2.27 -11.80
CA VAL A 3 -12.73 2.12 -10.49
C VAL A 3 -11.24 2.00 -10.70
N ASP A 4 -10.50 2.97 -10.18
CA ASP A 4 -9.04 2.93 -10.12
C ASP A 4 -8.60 2.40 -8.75
N VAL A 5 -7.65 1.48 -8.77
CA VAL A 5 -6.95 0.99 -7.59
C VAL A 5 -5.56 1.62 -7.59
N ILE A 6 -5.29 2.50 -6.64
CA ILE A 6 -4.08 3.32 -6.58
C ILE A 6 -3.26 2.92 -5.36
N CYS A 7 -1.94 2.83 -5.51
CA CYS A 7 -1.05 2.64 -4.38
C CYS A 7 -0.97 3.91 -3.52
N SER A 8 -1.31 3.87 -2.23
CA SER A 8 -1.22 5.03 -1.34
C SER A 8 0.20 5.52 -1.08
N TRP A 9 1.20 4.66 -1.28
CA TRP A 9 2.59 4.99 -0.98
C TRP A 9 3.30 5.58 -2.20
N CYS A 10 3.20 4.93 -3.35
CA CYS A 10 3.90 5.36 -4.56
C CYS A 10 2.99 6.01 -5.61
N ASN A 11 1.70 6.21 -5.31
CA ASN A 11 0.68 6.77 -6.20
C ASN A 11 0.52 6.06 -7.56
N LYS A 12 1.06 4.84 -7.69
CA LYS A 12 0.97 4.05 -8.91
C LYS A 12 -0.41 3.44 -9.06
N VAL A 13 -1.01 3.58 -10.24
CA VAL A 13 -2.24 2.85 -10.60
C VAL A 13 -1.92 1.37 -10.76
N LEU A 14 -2.57 0.53 -9.95
CA LEU A 14 -2.40 -0.91 -9.92
C LEU A 14 -3.38 -1.63 -10.84
N ARG A 15 -4.61 -1.13 -10.90
CA ARG A 15 -5.65 -1.69 -11.74
C ARG A 15 -6.71 -0.65 -12.03
N THR A 16 -7.17 -0.59 -13.26
CA THR A 16 -8.37 0.16 -13.64
C THR A 16 -9.41 -0.84 -14.10
N LYS A 17 -10.61 -0.79 -13.52
CA LYS A 17 -11.74 -1.62 -13.94
C LYS A 17 -12.84 -0.71 -14.48
N SER A 18 -13.15 -0.85 -15.77
CA SER A 18 -14.33 -0.24 -16.36
C SER A 18 -15.57 -1.08 -16.00
N MET A 19 -16.55 -0.47 -15.34
CA MET A 19 -17.89 -1.05 -15.23
C MET A 19 -18.75 -0.41 -16.33
N GLY A 20 -19.10 -1.22 -17.34
CA GLY A 20 -19.76 -0.78 -18.56
C GLY A 20 -21.18 -0.25 -18.38
N ARG A 21 -21.58 0.60 -19.34
CA ARG A 21 -22.90 1.18 -19.62
C ARG A 21 -23.63 1.85 -18.44
N SER A 22 -23.18 3.04 -18.07
CA SER A 22 -24.08 4.04 -17.46
C SER A 22 -24.22 5.22 -18.42
N ARG A 23 -25.43 5.46 -18.91
CA ARG A 23 -25.83 6.59 -19.78
C ARG A 23 -25.92 7.93 -19.03
N GLY A 24 -25.22 8.07 -17.91
CA GLY A 24 -25.21 9.26 -17.07
C GLY A 24 -23.84 9.43 -16.43
N ARG A 25 -23.43 10.69 -16.20
CA ARG A 25 -22.19 11.19 -15.59
C ARG A 25 -21.09 10.14 -15.36
N LYS A 26 -19.93 10.34 -16.01
CA LYS A 26 -18.70 9.59 -15.74
C LYS A 26 -18.20 9.88 -14.32
N THR A 27 -18.78 9.26 -13.30
CA THR A 27 -18.23 9.26 -11.94
C THR A 27 -17.13 8.20 -11.90
N GLY A 28 -15.89 8.64 -11.71
CA GLY A 28 -14.75 7.79 -11.39
C GLY A 28 -14.64 7.63 -9.88
N VAL A 29 -14.40 6.42 -9.40
CA VAL A 29 -14.11 6.16 -7.98
C VAL A 29 -12.67 5.66 -7.87
N ALA A 30 -11.89 6.33 -7.03
CA ALA A 30 -10.53 5.88 -6.70
C ALA A 30 -10.58 5.12 -5.37
N THR A 31 -9.89 3.98 -5.33
CA THR A 31 -9.67 3.17 -4.14
C THR A 31 -8.17 3.10 -3.89
N HIS A 32 -7.78 3.24 -2.62
CA HIS A 32 -6.39 3.33 -2.21
C HIS A 32 -5.97 2.05 -1.48
N THR A 33 -4.82 1.50 -1.84
CA THR A 33 -4.23 0.29 -1.22
C THR A 33 -2.70 0.36 -1.23
N ILE A 34 -1.98 -0.58 -0.60
CA ILE A 34 -0.52 -0.66 -0.70
C ILE A 34 -0.15 -1.72 -1.74
N CYS A 35 0.65 -1.35 -2.74
CA CYS A 35 1.11 -2.31 -3.75
C CYS A 35 2.12 -3.31 -3.17
N SER A 36 2.28 -4.46 -3.82
CA SER A 36 3.15 -5.53 -3.34
C SER A 36 4.61 -5.09 -3.14
N SER A 37 5.14 -4.21 -3.99
CA SER A 37 6.50 -3.70 -3.86
C SER A 37 6.66 -2.83 -2.62
N CYS A 38 5.79 -1.83 -2.44
CA CYS A 38 5.82 -0.99 -1.24
C CYS A 38 5.58 -1.82 0.01
N LYS A 39 4.66 -2.80 -0.03
CA LYS A 39 4.40 -3.74 1.08
C LYS A 39 5.67 -4.48 1.51
N GLN A 40 6.48 -4.95 0.57
CA GLN A 40 7.75 -5.63 0.88
C GLN A 40 8.77 -4.69 1.52
N GLU A 41 8.85 -3.43 1.08
CA GLU A 41 9.72 -2.42 1.68
C GLU A 41 9.32 -2.12 3.12
N VAL A 42 8.02 -1.95 3.40
CA VAL A 42 7.53 -1.76 4.79
C VAL A 42 7.93 -2.92 5.67
N ILE A 43 7.70 -4.15 5.19
CA ILE A 43 7.99 -5.35 5.96
C ILE A 43 9.51 -5.48 6.17
N ARG A 44 10.32 -5.09 5.19
CA ARG A 44 11.78 -5.09 5.29
C ARG A 44 12.25 -4.09 6.35
N GLU A 45 11.78 -2.85 6.30
CA GLU A 45 12.13 -1.82 7.28
C GLU A 45 11.65 -2.22 8.68
N TYR A 46 10.42 -2.71 8.81
CA TYR A 46 9.90 -3.22 10.08
C TYR A 46 10.77 -4.35 10.66
N LYS A 47 11.14 -5.34 9.84
CA LYS A 47 12.06 -6.42 10.25
C LYS A 47 13.45 -5.90 10.61
N LYS A 48 13.93 -4.85 9.92
CA LYS A 48 15.22 -4.22 10.22
C LYS A 48 15.16 -3.51 11.58
N SER A 49 14.10 -2.76 11.86
CA SER A 49 13.87 -2.14 13.17
C SER A 49 13.79 -3.18 14.29
N LEU A 50 13.06 -4.29 14.08
CA LEU A 50 13.00 -5.39 15.05
C LEU A 50 14.36 -6.04 15.32
N LYS A 51 15.20 -6.20 14.29
CA LYS A 51 16.57 -6.72 14.46
C LYS A 51 17.48 -5.73 15.18
N GLN A 52 17.28 -4.43 14.97
CA GLN A 52 18.00 -3.39 15.68
C GLN A 52 17.56 -3.25 17.15
N THR A 53 16.40 -3.78 17.54
CA THR A 53 15.95 -3.86 18.95
C THR A 53 16.58 -5.03 19.73
N ARG A 54 17.65 -5.66 19.23
CA ARG A 54 18.55 -6.48 20.07
C ARG A 54 19.93 -5.83 20.25
N PRO A 55 20.07 -4.64 20.86
CA PRO A 55 21.23 -4.43 21.71
C PRO A 55 21.01 -5.29 22.95
N GLY A 56 22.02 -6.02 23.40
CA GLY A 56 21.88 -6.98 24.49
C GLY A 56 21.00 -6.45 25.64
N GLN A 57 19.92 -7.16 25.97
CA GLN A 57 19.38 -7.18 27.32
C GLN A 57 20.42 -7.84 28.23
N ARG A 58 21.53 -7.14 28.46
CA ARG A 58 22.16 -7.06 29.77
C ARG A 58 21.67 -5.73 30.34
N GLN A 59 20.43 -5.71 30.82
CA GLN A 59 20.11 -4.85 31.96
C GLN A 59 20.76 -5.53 33.16
N GLY A 60 22.05 -5.22 33.37
CA GLY A 60 22.62 -5.32 34.68
C GLY A 60 22.16 -4.08 35.44
N LEU A 61 21.24 -4.29 36.37
CA LEU A 61 21.06 -3.55 37.62
C LEU A 61 20.41 -4.51 38.60
#